data_AF-A0A660WUD7-F1
#
_entry.id   AF-A0A660WUD7-F1
#
_cell.length_a   1.000
_cell.length_b   1.000
_cell.length_c   1.000
_cell.angle_alpha   90.00
_cell.angle_beta   90.00
_cell.angle_gamma   90.00
#
_symmetry.space_group_name_H-M   'P 1'
#
loop_
_entity.id
_entity.type
_entity.pdbx_description
1 polymer ?
#
loop_
_entity_poly.entity_id
_entity_poly.type
_entity_poly.pdbx_seq_one_letter_code
_entity_poly.pdbx_strand_id
1 'polypeptide(L)'
;IEGVGLDNKLNKKIFSSSKGVVLSQPFLSNHGVYIIKVEDITPIQKEKFLKEKDKYKEKIYLQKEIIEKIKLFARLEKEFNLQIFSSFYSSQ
;
A
#
# COMPACT_ATOMS: atom_id res chain seq x y z
N ILE A 1 -3.40 1.97 5.43
CA ILE A 1 -2.10 2.39 4.90
C ILE A 1 -2.00 3.87 5.24
N GLU A 2 -1.24 4.23 6.26
CA GLU A 2 -0.90 5.64 6.47
C GLU A 2 -0.16 6.14 5.22
N GLY A 3 -0.57 7.29 4.67
CA GLY A 3 -0.01 7.84 3.44
C GLY A 3 -0.69 7.42 2.13
N VAL A 4 -1.73 6.58 2.15
CA VAL A 4 -2.55 6.28 0.95
C VAL A 4 -4.03 6.54 1.23
N GLY A 5 -4.53 7.64 0.66
CA GLY A 5 -5.94 8.04 0.73
C GLY A 5 -6.28 9.00 1.86
N LEU A 6 -7.55 9.43 1.89
CA LEU A 6 -8.10 10.28 2.95
C LEU A 6 -8.37 9.46 4.23
N ASP A 7 -8.62 10.17 5.34
CA ASP A 7 -9.07 9.56 6.59
C ASP A 7 -10.27 8.62 6.37
N ASN A 8 -10.30 7.51 7.11
CA ASN A 8 -11.32 6.47 6.91
C ASN A 8 -12.74 6.95 7.29
N LYS A 9 -12.88 7.80 8.32
CA LYS A 9 -14.19 8.39 8.66
C LYS A 9 -14.64 9.33 7.55
N LEU A 10 -13.71 10.07 6.96
CA LEU A 10 -14.01 10.96 5.85
C LEU A 10 -14.42 10.20 4.59
N ASN A 11 -13.67 9.18 4.20
CA ASN A 11 -13.99 8.33 3.05
C ASN A 11 -15.40 7.75 3.18
N LYS A 12 -15.76 7.22 4.36
CA LYS A 12 -17.09 6.67 4.59
C LYS A 12 -18.19 7.71 4.33
N LYS A 13 -18.02 8.95 4.82
CA LYS A 13 -18.98 10.04 4.59
C LYS A 13 -19.08 10.43 3.11
N ILE A 14 -17.96 10.47 2.40
CA ILE A 14 -17.92 10.81 0.96
C ILE A 14 -18.65 9.73 0.15
N PHE A 15 -18.27 8.46 0.32
CA PHE A 15 -18.83 7.36 -0.47
C PHE A 15 -20.28 7.00 -0.09
N SER A 16 -20.77 7.42 1.08
CA SER A 16 -22.19 7.31 1.44
C SER A 16 -23.05 8.46 0.93
N SER A 17 -22.44 9.53 0.43
CA SER A 17 -23.15 10.73 -0.02
C SER A 17 -23.54 10.63 -1.49
N SER A 18 -24.58 11.36 -1.86
CA SER A 18 -25.00 11.46 -3.26
C SER A 18 -24.13 12.44 -4.04
N LYS A 19 -24.08 12.24 -5.35
CA LYS A 19 -23.47 13.18 -6.29
C LYS A 19 -24.06 14.60 -6.14
N GLY A 20 -23.19 15.59 -6.18
CA GLY A 20 -23.53 17.02 -6.08
C GLY A 20 -23.67 17.57 -4.65
N VAL A 21 -23.60 16.73 -3.62
CA VAL A 21 -23.86 17.14 -2.24
C VAL A 21 -22.62 17.79 -1.61
N VAL A 22 -22.83 18.91 -0.92
CA VAL A 22 -21.86 19.46 0.02
C VAL A 22 -22.13 18.86 1.40
N LEU A 23 -21.11 18.27 2.02
CA LEU A 23 -21.22 17.75 3.38
C LEU A 23 -21.52 18.91 4.34
N SER A 24 -22.61 18.79 5.08
CA SER A 24 -23.11 19.85 5.98
C SER A 24 -22.20 20.12 7.18
N GLN A 25 -21.39 19.13 7.57
CA GLN A 25 -20.45 19.26 8.67
C GLN A 25 -19.02 19.34 8.14
N PRO A 26 -18.23 20.33 8.57
CA PRO A 26 -16.82 20.39 8.24
C PRO A 26 -16.08 19.19 8.84
N PHE A 27 -15.07 18.71 8.13
CA PHE A 27 -14.22 17.62 8.60
C PHE A 27 -12.94 18.18 9.21
N LEU A 28 -12.69 17.81 10.47
CA LEU A 28 -11.48 18.18 11.21
C LEU A 28 -10.42 17.08 11.03
N SER A 29 -9.23 17.48 10.61
CA SER A 29 -8.05 16.64 10.45
C SER A 29 -6.85 17.33 11.10
N ASN A 30 -5.78 16.58 11.35
CA ASN A 30 -4.49 17.12 11.80
C ASN A 30 -3.93 18.21 10.86
N HIS A 31 -4.43 18.26 9.62
CA HIS A 31 -4.01 19.19 8.57
C HIS A 31 -4.94 20.41 8.43
N GLY A 32 -6.03 20.49 9.22
CA GLY A 32 -6.96 21.62 9.22
C GLY A 32 -8.43 21.21 9.08
N VAL A 33 -9.25 22.17 8.64
CA VAL A 33 -10.70 22.06 8.51
C VAL A 33 -11.08 21.99 7.03
N TYR A 34 -11.85 20.98 6.64
CA TYR A 34 -12.25 20.73 5.25
C TYR A 34 -13.76 20.89 5.07
N ILE A 35 -14.17 21.60 4.03
CA ILE A 35 -15.54 21.62 3.50
C ILE A 35 -15.53 20.82 2.20
N ILE A 36 -16.42 19.86 2.07
CA ILE A 36 -16.32 18.83 1.03
C ILE A 36 -17.57 18.85 0.17
N LYS A 37 -17.37 18.94 -1.14
CA LYS A 37 -18.39 18.78 -2.17
C LYS A 37 -18.10 17.50 -2.94
N VAL A 38 -19.07 16.58 -2.97
CA VAL A 38 -18.97 15.34 -3.74
C VAL A 38 -19.41 15.63 -5.16
N GLU A 39 -18.47 15.85 -6.08
CA GLU A 39 -18.83 16.17 -7.47
C GLU A 39 -19.29 14.97 -8.27
N ASP A 40 -18.64 13.82 -8.10
CA ASP A 40 -19.01 12.55 -8.70
C ASP A 40 -18.41 11.38 -7.90
N ILE A 41 -18.99 10.19 -8.05
CA ILE A 41 -18.47 8.96 -7.46
C ILE A 41 -18.30 7.95 -8.59
N THR A 42 -17.05 7.61 -8.89
CA THR A 42 -16.75 6.58 -9.90
C THR A 42 -17.24 5.22 -9.40
N PRO A 43 -18.11 4.52 -10.17
CA PRO A 43 -18.61 3.21 -9.76
C PRO A 43 -17.50 2.17 -9.78
N ILE A 44 -17.58 1.20 -8.86
CA ILE A 44 -16.65 0.08 -8.82
C ILE A 44 -16.83 -0.79 -10.07
N GLN A 45 -15.77 -0.93 -10.85
CA GLN A 45 -15.70 -1.87 -11.98
C GLN A 45 -15.40 -3.28 -11.47
N LYS A 46 -16.42 -3.94 -10.91
CA LYS A 46 -16.28 -5.23 -10.22
C LYS A 46 -15.65 -6.31 -11.09
N GLU A 47 -16.01 -6.38 -12.37
CA GLU A 47 -15.46 -7.37 -13.30
C GLU A 47 -13.97 -7.17 -13.58
N LYS A 48 -13.55 -5.92 -13.79
CA LYS A 48 -12.13 -5.57 -13.97
C LYS A 48 -11.34 -5.93 -12.72
N PHE A 49 -11.87 -5.59 -11.54
CA PHE A 49 -11.25 -5.95 -10.27
C PHE A 49 -11.06 -7.47 -10.13
N LEU A 50 -12.10 -8.27 -10.42
CA LEU A 50 -12.00 -9.73 -10.33
C LEU A 50 -10.95 -10.29 -11.30
N LYS A 51 -10.87 -9.77 -12.53
CA LYS A 51 -9.87 -10.20 -13.52
C LYS A 51 -8.42 -9.87 -13.10
N GLU A 52 -8.22 -8.74 -12.44
CA GLU A 52 -6.88 -8.27 -12.04
C GLU A 52 -6.45 -8.78 -10.66
N LYS A 53 -7.42 -9.14 -9.80
CA LYS A 53 -7.19 -9.58 -8.42
C LYS A 53 -6.20 -10.73 -8.33
N ASP A 54 -6.37 -11.77 -9.14
CA ASP A 54 -5.53 -12.97 -9.03
C ASP A 54 -4.09 -12.69 -9.48
N LYS A 55 -3.91 -11.93 -10.57
CA LYS A 55 -2.59 -11.45 -11.01
C LYS A 55 -1.90 -10.62 -9.93
N TYR A 56 -2.66 -9.76 -9.23
CA TYR A 56 -2.11 -8.92 -8.17
C TYR A 56 -1.74 -9.75 -6.93
N LYS A 57 -2.56 -10.75 -6.59
CA LYS A 57 -2.31 -11.69 -5.50
C LYS A 57 -1.02 -12.48 -5.71
N GLU A 58 -0.79 -12.99 -6.92
CA GLU A 58 0.45 -13.68 -7.29
C GLU A 58 1.67 -12.77 -7.13
N LYS A 59 1.60 -11.52 -7.60
CA LYS A 59 2.68 -10.55 -7.43
C LYS A 59 3.01 -10.29 -5.96
N ILE A 60 2.00 -10.12 -5.11
CA ILE A 60 2.21 -9.94 -3.67
C ILE A 60 2.86 -11.18 -3.06
N TYR A 61 2.43 -12.38 -3.45
CA TYR A 61 2.98 -13.62 -2.93
C TYR A 61 4.47 -13.74 -3.28
N LEU A 62 4.84 -13.51 -4.54
CA LEU A 62 6.23 -13.53 -5.00
C LEU A 62 7.10 -12.51 -4.26
N GLN A 63 6.60 -11.28 -4.06
CA GLN A 63 7.31 -10.26 -3.28
C GLN A 63 7.56 -10.71 -1.83
N LYS A 64 6.55 -11.31 -1.19
CA LYS A 64 6.70 -11.85 0.17
C LYS A 64 7.73 -12.98 0.22
N GLU A 65 7.69 -13.89 -0.75
CA GLU A 65 8.64 -15.00 -0.81
C GLU A 65 10.09 -14.51 -0.94
N ILE A 66 10.32 -13.50 -1.79
CA ILE A 66 11.65 -12.87 -1.93
C ILE A 66 12.10 -12.24 -0.60
N ILE A 67 11.22 -11.50 0.07
CA ILE A 67 11.53 -10.86 1.36
C ILE A 67 11.88 -11.91 2.42
N GLU A 68 11.13 -13.01 2.51
CA GLU A 68 11.41 -14.08 3.47
C GLU A 68 12.74 -14.80 3.16
N LYS A 69 13.07 -15.01 1.88
CA LYS A 69 14.38 -15.54 1.48
C LYS A 69 15.52 -14.60 1.90
N ILE A 70 15.38 -13.30 1.67
CA ILE A 70 16.38 -12.30 2.09
C ILE A 70 16.56 -12.33 3.61
N LYS A 71 15.46 -12.35 4.38
CA LYS A 71 15.51 -12.46 5.85
C LYS A 71 16.22 -13.73 6.30
N LEU A 72 15.94 -14.86 5.65
CA LEU A 72 16.59 -16.13 5.95
C LEU A 72 18.10 -16.04 5.71
N PHE A 73 18.54 -15.51 4.56
CA PHE A 73 19.97 -15.34 4.28
C PHE A 73 20.65 -14.41 5.28
N ALA A 74 20.04 -13.27 5.60
CA ALA A 74 20.57 -12.35 6.61
C ALA A 74 20.66 -12.99 8.01
N ARG A 75 19.73 -13.89 8.34
CA ARG A 75 19.77 -14.66 9.59
C ARG A 75 20.93 -15.67 9.58
N LEU A 76 21.07 -16.44 8.51
CA LEU A 76 22.15 -17.42 8.37
C LEU A 76 23.54 -16.75 8.39
N GLU A 77 23.69 -15.60 7.74
CA GLU A 77 24.94 -14.82 7.78
C GLU A 77 25.34 -14.44 9.20
N LYS A 78 24.37 -14.00 10.02
CA LYS A 78 24.58 -13.67 11.43
C LYS A 78 24.86 -14.88 12.31
N GLU A 79 24.14 -15.99 12.11
CA GLU A 79 24.28 -17.20 12.92
C GLU A 79 25.59 -17.94 12.64
N PHE A 80 26.06 -17.94 11.39
CA PHE A 80 27.24 -18.70 10.97
C PHE A 80 28.51 -17.86 10.84
N ASN A 81 28.49 -16.57 11.23
CA ASN A 81 29.62 -15.63 11.14
C ASN A 81 30.38 -15.75 9.80
N LEU A 82 29.60 -15.80 8.70
CA LEU A 82 30.12 -16.12 7.37
C LEU A 82 31.09 -15.00 6.93
N GLN A 83 32.38 -15.30 6.96
CA GLN A 83 33.40 -14.40 6.41
C GLN A 83 33.40 -14.52 4.89
N ILE A 84 33.06 -13.44 4.20
CA ILE A 84 33.19 -13.35 2.75
C ILE A 84 34.69 -13.31 2.42
N PHE A 85 35.28 -14.45 2.10
CA PHE A 85 36.63 -14.50 1.53
C PHE A 85 36.57 -14.12 0.06
N SER A 86 36.48 -12.82 -0.24
CA SER A 86 36.64 -12.32 -1.61
C SER A 86 38.14 -12.23 -1.96
N SER A 87 38.78 -13.36 -2.23
CA SER A 87 40.16 -13.39 -2.76
C SER A 87 40.25 -13.21 -4.29
N PHE A 88 39.16 -12.84 -4.96
CA PHE A 88 39.10 -12.71 -6.43
C PHE A 88 38.87 -11.27 -6.96
N TYR A 89 38.88 -10.25 -6.10
CA TYR A 89 38.80 -8.83 -6.53
C TYR A 89 40.05 -8.00 -6.22
N SER A 90 41.14 -8.61 -5.80
CA SER A 90 42.46 -7.95 -5.76
C SER A 90 43.23 -8.26 -7.05
N SER A 91 42.76 -7.71 -8.16
CA SER A 91 43.61 -7.52 -9.34
C SER A 91 44.38 -6.21 -9.19
N GLN A 92 45.62 -6.33 -8.72
CA GLN A 92 46.77 -5.55 -9.17
C GLN A 92 47.99 -6.47 -9.21
#